data_AF-A0A161M5I3-F1
#
_entry.id   AF-A0A161M5I3-F1
#
_cell.length_a   1.000
_cell.length_b   1.000
_cell.length_c   1.000
_cell.angle_alpha   90.00
_cell.angle_beta   90.00
_cell.angle_gamma   90.00
#
_symmetry.space_group_name_H-M   'P 1'
#
loop_
_entity.id
_entity.type
_entity.pdbx_description
1 polymer ?
#
loop_
_entity_poly.entity_id
_entity_poly.type
_entity_poly.pdbx_seq_one_letter_code
_entity_poly.pdbx_strand_id
1 'polypeptide(L)'
;KDHIIEMMADELARVGRKSNWSGTDLLADVSEQPTADQIDFDRRALYNYINKEPVHGLQTESEVERTEEYPATNPLGLAVVRQVGPDSLLIKWAPPPVTSHIYAFEIFVNGMFLQRIRSPGRTKTLIHPVDLSAKLFITLNALTYDGETASVATVGYP
;
A
#
# COMPACT_ATOMS: atom_id res chain seq x y z
N LYS A 1 -9.04 39.51 -13.23
CA LYS A 1 -8.36 38.72 -12.19
C LYS A 1 -8.79 37.25 -12.32
N ASP A 2 -9.19 36.81 -13.52
CA ASP A 2 -10.05 35.61 -13.65
C ASP A 2 -9.63 34.72 -14.82
N HIS A 3 -8.52 35.07 -15.49
CA HIS A 3 -8.06 34.35 -16.68
C HIS A 3 -7.54 32.95 -16.36
N ILE A 4 -7.01 32.76 -15.15
CA ILE A 4 -6.60 31.45 -14.65
C ILE A 4 -7.82 30.57 -14.39
N ILE A 5 -8.89 31.16 -13.85
CA ILE A 5 -10.14 30.44 -13.55
C ILE A 5 -10.83 30.04 -14.86
N GLU A 6 -10.87 30.95 -15.83
CA GLU A 6 -11.42 30.72 -17.16
C GLU A 6 -10.67 29.60 -17.90
N MET A 7 -9.35 29.64 -17.91
CA MET A 7 -8.52 28.63 -18.56
C MET A 7 -8.61 27.25 -17.87
N MET A 8 -8.77 27.20 -16.55
CA MET A 8 -9.04 25.96 -15.82
C MET A 8 -10.43 25.40 -16.17
N ALA A 9 -11.45 26.26 -16.27
CA ALA A 9 -12.79 25.85 -16.65
C ALA A 9 -12.83 25.23 -18.06
N ASP A 10 -12.08 25.81 -19.01
CA ASP A 10 -11.99 25.28 -20.38
C ASP A 10 -11.29 23.93 -20.45
N GLU A 11 -10.20 23.72 -19.71
CA GLU A 11 -9.54 22.41 -19.64
C GLU A 11 -10.40 21.36 -18.95
N LEU A 12 -11.11 21.72 -17.87
CA LEU A 12 -12.05 20.83 -17.20
C LEU A 12 -13.19 20.40 -18.15
N ALA A 13 -13.74 21.35 -18.91
CA ALA A 13 -14.76 21.08 -19.92
C ALA A 13 -14.24 20.21 -21.07
N ARG A 14 -12.93 20.27 -21.37
CA ARG A 14 -12.28 19.41 -22.37
C ARG A 14 -12.07 17.99 -21.86
N VAL A 15 -11.69 17.83 -20.58
CA VAL A 15 -11.48 16.52 -19.93
C VAL A 15 -12.80 15.77 -19.78
N GLY A 16 -13.88 16.45 -19.39
CA GLY A 16 -15.23 15.87 -19.29
C GLY A 16 -15.81 15.37 -20.63
N ARG A 17 -15.30 15.86 -21.77
CA ARG A 17 -15.70 15.34 -23.10
C ARG A 17 -14.87 14.14 -23.56
N LYS A 18 -13.66 13.97 -23.02
CA LYS A 18 -12.71 12.92 -23.43
C LYS A 18 -12.74 11.69 -22.52
N SER A 19 -13.31 11.82 -21.33
CA SER A 19 -13.47 10.76 -20.34
C SER A 19 -14.90 10.82 -19.78
N ASN A 20 -15.47 9.68 -19.35
CA ASN A 20 -16.77 9.59 -18.65
C ASN A 20 -16.69 10.23 -17.25
N TRP A 21 -16.19 11.46 -17.17
CA TRP A 21 -15.93 12.14 -15.94
C TRP A 21 -17.17 12.91 -15.52
N SER A 22 -17.83 12.43 -14.45
CA SER A 22 -18.96 13.12 -13.83
C SER A 22 -18.44 14.00 -12.69
N GLY A 23 -18.75 15.30 -12.73
CA GLY A 23 -18.39 16.25 -11.67
C GLY A 23 -18.99 15.92 -10.29
N THR A 24 -19.91 14.96 -10.22
CA THR A 24 -20.48 14.47 -8.96
C THR A 24 -19.48 13.69 -8.10
N ASP A 25 -18.49 13.02 -8.71
CA ASP A 25 -17.48 12.26 -7.96
C ASP A 25 -16.49 13.18 -7.23
N LEU A 26 -16.26 14.39 -7.76
CA LEU A 26 -15.39 15.40 -7.12
C LEU A 26 -15.99 15.92 -5.81
N LEU A 27 -17.31 15.97 -5.69
CA LEU A 27 -17.99 16.46 -4.49
C LEU A 27 -18.22 15.35 -3.45
N ALA A 28 -18.14 14.08 -3.85
CA ALA A 28 -18.29 12.95 -2.94
C ALA A 28 -17.10 12.81 -1.97
N ASP A 29 -15.92 13.31 -2.37
CA ASP A 29 -14.67 13.21 -1.59
C ASP A 29 -14.38 14.43 -0.71
N VAL A 30 -15.26 15.45 -0.72
CA VAL A 30 -15.12 16.63 0.14
C VAL A 30 -15.72 16.30 1.51
N SER A 31 -14.91 15.68 2.37
CA SER A 31 -15.30 15.46 3.76
C SER A 31 -15.38 16.78 4.53
N GLU A 32 -16.38 16.94 5.40
CA GLU A 32 -16.61 18.16 6.19
C GLU A 32 -15.52 18.45 7.26
N GLN A 33 -14.54 17.56 7.43
CA GLN A 33 -13.51 17.66 8.46
C GLN A 33 -12.09 17.59 7.87
N PRO A 34 -11.20 18.56 8.16
CA PRO A 34 -9.85 18.55 7.60
C PRO A 34 -9.01 17.46 8.27
N THR A 35 -8.54 16.49 7.50
CA THR A 35 -7.52 15.52 7.90
C THR A 35 -6.14 16.21 7.94
N ALA A 36 -5.31 15.86 8.92
CA ALA A 36 -4.03 16.54 9.20
C ALA A 36 -2.98 16.45 8.08
N ASP A 37 -3.16 15.55 7.10
CA ASP A 37 -2.28 15.37 5.93
C ASP A 37 -2.76 16.16 4.71
N GLN A 38 -3.15 17.42 4.91
CA GLN A 38 -3.52 18.26 3.79
C GLN A 38 -2.24 18.63 3.02
N ILE A 39 -2.06 18.05 1.83
CA ILE A 39 -1.08 18.52 0.85
C ILE A 39 -1.47 19.95 0.53
N ASP A 40 -0.79 20.91 1.15
CA ASP A 40 -1.05 22.32 0.93
C ASP A 40 -0.80 22.66 -0.54
N PHE A 41 -1.70 23.42 -1.12
CA PHE A 41 -1.62 23.80 -2.52
C PHE A 41 -0.48 24.81 -2.69
N ASP A 42 0.72 24.32 -3.03
CA ASP A 42 1.87 25.21 -3.25
C ASP A 42 1.68 26.03 -4.53
N ARG A 43 1.19 27.25 -4.32
CA ARG A 43 0.96 28.26 -5.36
C ARG A 43 2.22 28.57 -6.17
N ARG A 44 3.42 28.40 -5.61
CA ARG A 44 4.69 28.67 -6.31
C ARG A 44 5.00 27.56 -7.30
N ALA A 45 4.79 26.30 -6.89
CA ALA A 45 4.94 25.15 -7.78
C ALA A 45 4.00 25.25 -9.00
N LEU A 46 2.75 25.66 -8.79
CA LEU A 46 1.81 25.92 -9.88
C LEU A 46 2.26 27.05 -10.80
N TYR A 47 2.72 28.16 -10.23
CA TYR A 47 3.16 29.32 -11.01
C TYR A 47 4.34 28.96 -11.93
N ASN A 48 5.29 28.17 -11.41
CA ASN A 48 6.44 27.69 -12.18
C ASN A 48 6.01 26.75 -13.32
N TYR A 49 5.03 25.87 -13.05
CA TYR A 49 4.46 24.97 -14.06
C TYR A 49 3.75 25.71 -15.19
N ILE A 50 2.88 26.68 -14.86
CA ILE A 50 2.12 27.47 -15.86
C ILE A 50 3.08 28.26 -16.76
N ASN A 51 4.15 28.81 -16.19
CA ASN A 51 5.13 29.60 -16.94
C ASN A 51 6.25 28.76 -17.58
N LYS A 52 6.17 27.43 -17.49
CA LYS A 52 7.16 26.46 -18.01
C LYS A 52 8.60 26.77 -17.58
N GLU A 53 8.78 27.34 -16.40
CA GLU A 53 10.11 27.57 -15.85
C GLU A 53 10.71 26.23 -15.37
N PRO A 54 12.01 25.97 -15.64
CA PRO A 54 12.67 24.76 -15.14
C PRO A 54 12.71 24.81 -13.61
N VAL A 55 12.20 23.76 -12.98
CA VAL A 55 12.21 23.58 -11.53
C VAL A 55 13.67 23.42 -11.08
N HIS A 56 14.33 24.52 -10.73
CA HIS A 56 15.67 24.52 -10.13
C HIS A 56 15.51 24.61 -8.61
N GLY A 57 15.60 23.46 -7.95
CA GLY A 57 15.49 23.38 -6.50
C GLY A 57 15.11 22.03 -5.90
N LEU A 58 14.90 20.99 -6.70
CA LEU A 58 14.97 19.62 -6.17
C LEU A 58 16.43 19.20 -6.22
N GLN A 59 17.07 19.21 -5.05
CA GLN A 59 18.38 18.63 -4.86
C GLN A 59 18.32 17.17 -5.31
N THR A 60 19.01 16.89 -6.41
CA THR A 60 19.40 15.56 -6.83
C THR A 60 20.45 15.07 -5.85
N GLU A 61 20.03 14.54 -4.71
CA GLU A 61 20.89 13.71 -3.88
C GLU A 61 20.33 12.30 -3.80
N SER A 62 21.10 11.41 -4.42
CA SER A 62 21.10 9.95 -4.31
C SER A 62 19.90 9.18 -4.88
N GLU A 63 20.23 8.10 -5.58
CA GLU A 63 19.36 6.95 -5.83
C GLU A 63 18.80 6.43 -4.50
N VAL A 64 17.73 7.05 -4.03
CA VAL A 64 16.89 6.46 -2.99
C VAL A 64 16.04 5.46 -3.76
N GLU A 65 16.37 4.17 -3.59
CA GLU A 65 15.47 3.06 -3.86
C GLU A 65 14.05 3.54 -3.59
N ARG A 66 13.15 3.41 -4.57
CA ARG A 66 11.72 3.61 -4.35
C ARG A 66 11.29 2.60 -3.30
N THR A 67 11.46 2.94 -2.03
CA THR A 67 10.60 2.48 -0.98
C THR A 67 9.32 3.22 -1.27
N GLU A 68 8.52 2.65 -2.17
CA GLU A 68 7.10 2.90 -2.13
C GLU A 68 6.71 2.53 -0.70
N GLU A 69 6.57 3.54 0.16
CA GLU A 69 5.87 3.40 1.42
C GLU A 69 4.42 3.13 1.06
N TYR A 70 4.16 1.87 0.68
CA TYR A 70 2.86 1.29 0.81
C TYR A 70 2.45 1.59 2.24
N PRO A 71 1.32 2.28 2.49
CA PRO A 71 0.79 2.32 3.84
C PRO A 71 0.65 0.86 4.26
N ALA A 72 1.52 0.40 5.17
CA ALA A 72 1.64 -0.99 5.53
C ALA A 72 0.42 -1.34 6.36
N THR A 73 -0.70 -1.58 5.66
CA THR A 73 -1.85 -2.21 6.26
C THR A 73 -1.37 -3.59 6.63
N ASN A 74 -1.14 -3.78 7.92
CA ASN A 74 -0.87 -5.07 8.52
C ASN A 74 -2.12 -5.53 9.29
N PRO A 75 -3.26 -5.74 8.61
CA PRO A 75 -4.53 -6.08 9.25
C PRO A 75 -4.45 -7.41 9.99
N LEU A 76 -3.52 -8.29 9.59
CA LEU A 76 -3.29 -9.57 10.23
C LEU A 76 -2.27 -9.50 11.38
N GLY A 77 -1.69 -8.34 11.70
CA GLY A 77 -0.64 -8.24 12.73
C GLY A 77 0.54 -9.18 12.48
N LEU A 78 0.85 -9.45 11.22
CA LEU A 78 1.96 -10.27 10.77
C LEU A 78 3.28 -9.66 11.22
N ALA A 79 4.11 -10.45 11.89
CA ALA A 79 5.43 -10.03 12.35
C ALA A 79 6.41 -11.19 12.34
N VAL A 80 7.67 -10.89 12.03
CA VAL A 80 8.78 -11.80 12.29
C VAL A 80 9.13 -11.72 13.77
N VAL A 81 9.15 -12.88 14.44
CA VAL A 81 9.46 -12.97 15.88
C VAL A 81 10.96 -13.06 16.10
N ARG A 82 11.63 -13.97 15.36
CA ARG A 82 13.07 -14.21 15.43
C ARG A 82 13.52 -15.11 14.29
N GLN A 83 14.80 -15.05 13.97
CA GLN A 83 15.48 -16.09 13.20
C GLN A 83 15.74 -17.34 14.06
N VAL A 84 15.63 -18.51 13.44
CA VAL A 84 15.83 -19.82 14.08
C VAL A 84 16.79 -20.63 13.20
N GLY A 85 18.09 -20.51 13.43
CA GLY A 85 19.10 -21.14 12.57
C GLY A 85 19.43 -20.32 11.32
N PRO A 86 20.21 -20.86 10.38
CA PRO A 86 20.75 -20.10 9.25
C PRO A 86 19.72 -19.75 8.16
N ASP A 87 18.62 -20.50 8.06
CA ASP A 87 17.68 -20.47 6.93
C ASP A 87 16.21 -20.61 7.36
N SER A 88 15.89 -20.28 8.62
CA SER A 88 14.51 -20.31 9.11
C SER A 88 14.12 -19.07 9.90
N LEU A 89 12.85 -18.67 9.77
CA LEU A 89 12.26 -17.59 10.55
C LEU A 89 11.02 -18.08 11.30
N LEU A 90 10.86 -17.64 12.53
CA LEU A 90 9.61 -17.80 13.27
C LEU A 90 8.74 -16.56 13.04
N ILE A 91 7.56 -16.74 12.47
CA ILE A 91 6.59 -15.66 12.23
C ILE A 91 5.34 -15.85 13.08
N LYS A 92 4.65 -14.74 13.35
CA LYS A 92 3.36 -14.71 14.05
C LYS A 92 2.37 -13.76 13.37
N TRP A 93 1.09 -13.99 13.60
CA TRP A 93 -0.01 -13.09 13.20
C TRP A 93 -1.09 -13.07 14.29
N ALA A 94 -2.00 -12.11 14.20
CA ALA A 94 -3.15 -12.00 15.08
C ALA A 94 -4.18 -13.11 14.79
N PRO A 95 -4.87 -13.63 15.81
CA PRO A 95 -5.96 -14.57 15.60
C PRO A 95 -7.06 -13.90 14.77
N PRO A 96 -7.66 -14.61 13.80
CA PRO A 96 -8.78 -14.08 13.03
C PRO A 96 -9.99 -13.85 13.95
N PRO A 97 -10.80 -12.80 13.72
CA PRO A 97 -12.05 -12.61 14.44
C PRO A 97 -12.97 -13.82 14.28
N VAL A 98 -13.76 -14.16 15.31
CA VAL A 98 -14.65 -15.34 15.28
C VAL A 98 -15.66 -15.29 14.11
N THR A 99 -16.00 -14.10 13.64
CA THR A 99 -16.93 -13.85 12.53
C THR A 99 -16.33 -14.01 11.14
N SER A 100 -15.01 -14.14 11.01
CA SER A 100 -14.29 -13.95 9.75
C SER A 100 -14.27 -15.17 8.81
N HIS A 101 -14.93 -16.28 9.16
CA HIS A 101 -15.04 -17.50 8.33
C HIS A 101 -13.71 -17.95 7.68
N ILE A 102 -12.58 -17.64 8.33
CA ILE A 102 -11.26 -18.03 7.87
C ILE A 102 -11.08 -19.52 8.11
N TYR A 103 -10.65 -20.26 7.08
CA TYR A 103 -10.37 -21.70 7.19
C TYR A 103 -8.87 -22.01 7.10
N ALA A 104 -8.09 -21.15 6.44
CA ALA A 104 -6.68 -21.38 6.21
C ALA A 104 -5.89 -20.09 6.03
N PHE A 105 -4.57 -20.22 6.11
CA PHE A 105 -3.62 -19.18 5.78
C PHE A 105 -2.64 -19.67 4.71
N GLU A 106 -2.22 -18.78 3.82
CA GLU A 106 -1.14 -19.02 2.87
C GLU A 106 0.02 -18.08 3.12
N ILE A 107 1.23 -18.63 3.03
CA ILE A 107 2.45 -17.89 3.24
C ILE A 107 3.22 -17.87 1.94
N PHE A 108 3.64 -16.67 1.55
CA PHE A 108 4.51 -16.43 0.40
C PHE A 108 5.79 -15.76 0.87
N VAL A 109 6.90 -16.09 0.24
CA VAL A 109 8.21 -15.44 0.45
C VAL A 109 8.66 -14.90 -0.90
N ASN A 110 8.89 -13.59 -0.98
CA ASN A 110 9.22 -12.89 -2.22
C ASN A 110 8.22 -13.19 -3.35
N GLY A 111 6.93 -13.28 -3.02
CA GLY A 111 5.85 -13.61 -3.95
C GLY A 111 5.74 -15.10 -4.32
N MET A 112 6.67 -15.95 -3.88
CA MET A 112 6.60 -17.40 -4.12
C MET A 112 5.84 -18.11 -3.01
N PHE A 113 4.90 -18.98 -3.37
CA PHE A 113 4.16 -19.79 -2.41
C PHE A 113 5.11 -20.71 -1.64
N LEU A 114 5.05 -20.64 -0.30
CA LEU A 114 5.84 -21.49 0.58
C LEU A 114 4.98 -22.60 1.18
N GLN A 115 3.86 -22.24 1.83
CA GLN A 115 3.01 -23.22 2.51
C GLN A 115 1.59 -22.72 2.77
N ARG A 116 0.66 -23.67 2.95
CA ARG A 116 -0.71 -23.43 3.40
C ARG A 116 -0.97 -24.10 4.75
N ILE A 117 -1.52 -23.33 5.69
CA ILE A 117 -1.87 -23.77 7.04
C ILE A 117 -3.38 -23.90 7.14
N ARG A 118 -3.90 -25.14 7.15
CA ARG A 118 -5.35 -25.45 7.24
C ARG A 118 -5.89 -25.50 8.68
N SER A 119 -5.35 -24.64 9.53
CA SER A 119 -5.75 -24.54 10.93
C SER A 119 -5.99 -23.07 11.25
N PRO A 120 -7.25 -22.61 11.24
CA PRO A 120 -7.56 -21.18 11.38
C PRO A 120 -7.23 -20.63 12.78
N GLY A 121 -7.15 -21.51 13.79
CA GLY A 121 -6.68 -21.15 15.14
C GLY A 121 -5.15 -21.03 15.26
N ARG A 122 -4.38 -21.43 14.25
CA ARG A 122 -2.93 -21.29 14.25
C ARG A 122 -2.56 -19.83 13.99
N THR A 123 -1.69 -19.27 14.83
CA THR A 123 -1.26 -17.86 14.78
C THR A 123 0.25 -17.67 14.69
N LYS A 124 1.01 -18.77 14.59
CA LYS A 124 2.47 -18.78 14.52
C LYS A 124 2.96 -19.94 13.68
N THR A 125 4.07 -19.77 12.98
CA THR A 125 4.72 -20.89 12.31
C THR A 125 6.20 -20.63 12.08
N LEU A 126 6.95 -21.72 11.93
CA LEU A 126 8.30 -21.67 11.40
C LEU A 126 8.21 -21.72 9.87
N ILE A 127 8.92 -20.83 9.19
CA ILE A 127 9.14 -20.88 7.75
C ILE A 127 10.55 -21.36 7.48
N HIS A 128 10.68 -22.37 6.63
CA HIS A 128 11.94 -23.01 6.24
C HIS A 128 11.71 -23.84 4.96
N PRO A 129 12.70 -23.92 4.06
CA PRO A 129 13.92 -23.11 4.02
C PRO A 129 13.64 -21.71 3.46
N VAL A 130 14.38 -20.69 3.92
CA VAL A 130 14.35 -19.33 3.36
C VAL A 130 15.77 -18.80 3.17
N ASP A 131 16.01 -18.14 2.03
CA ASP A 131 17.26 -17.46 1.77
C ASP A 131 17.28 -16.12 2.51
N LEU A 132 18.21 -15.98 3.46
CA LEU A 132 18.40 -14.79 4.29
C LEU A 132 19.60 -13.95 3.82
N SER A 133 20.17 -14.22 2.64
CA SER A 133 21.30 -13.46 2.10
C SER A 133 20.92 -12.06 1.61
N ALA A 134 19.62 -11.83 1.38
CA ALA A 134 19.06 -10.56 0.96
C ALA A 134 17.74 -10.29 1.68
N LYS A 135 17.32 -9.03 1.67
CA LYS A 135 16.02 -8.58 2.19
C LYS A 135 14.90 -9.40 1.55
N LEU A 136 14.01 -9.93 2.39
CA LEU A 136 12.89 -10.77 1.96
C LEU A 136 11.56 -10.18 2.42
N PHE A 137 10.52 -10.45 1.64
CA PHE A 137 9.14 -10.04 1.92
C PHE A 137 8.31 -11.29 2.20
N ILE A 138 7.74 -11.35 3.40
CA ILE A 138 6.83 -12.42 3.82
C ILE A 138 5.41 -11.89 3.69
N THR A 139 4.59 -12.55 2.88
CA THR A 139 3.18 -12.23 2.71
C THR A 139 2.32 -13.33 3.30
N LEU A 140 1.30 -12.96 4.07
CA LEU A 140 0.31 -13.84 4.65
C LEU A 140 -1.07 -13.50 4.06
N ASN A 141 -1.71 -14.49 3.43
CA ASN A 141 -3.10 -14.39 2.99
C ASN A 141 -3.99 -15.18 3.96
N ALA A 142 -5.05 -14.56 4.46
CA ALA A 142 -6.13 -15.24 5.17
C ALA A 142 -7.22 -15.66 4.17
N LEU A 143 -7.57 -16.95 4.14
CA LEU A 143 -8.52 -17.49 3.18
C LEU A 143 -9.87 -17.84 3.81
N THR A 144 -10.97 -17.48 3.13
CA THR A 144 -12.34 -17.90 3.46
C THR A 144 -12.64 -19.30 2.95
N TYR A 145 -13.71 -19.95 3.44
CA TYR A 145 -14.11 -21.29 2.98
C TYR A 145 -14.30 -21.43 1.46
N ASP A 146 -14.62 -20.34 0.77
CA ASP A 146 -14.77 -20.28 -0.69
C ASP A 146 -13.42 -20.27 -1.42
N GLY A 147 -12.31 -20.18 -0.68
CA GLY A 147 -10.95 -20.11 -1.21
C GLY A 147 -10.48 -18.70 -1.56
N GLU A 148 -11.32 -17.69 -1.35
CA GLU A 148 -10.99 -16.28 -1.60
C GLU A 148 -10.10 -15.69 -0.50
N THR A 149 -9.31 -14.68 -0.86
CA THR A 149 -8.46 -13.97 0.10
C THR A 149 -9.28 -12.88 0.79
N ALA A 150 -9.52 -13.04 2.10
CA ALA A 150 -10.23 -12.06 2.91
C ALA A 150 -9.34 -10.90 3.37
N SER A 151 -8.08 -11.19 3.66
CA SER A 151 -7.13 -10.20 4.17
C SER A 151 -5.71 -10.62 3.82
N VAL A 152 -4.86 -9.62 3.59
CA VAL A 152 -3.44 -9.79 3.27
C VAL A 152 -2.61 -8.94 4.21
N ALA A 153 -1.42 -9.42 4.57
CA ALA A 153 -0.40 -8.64 5.25
C ALA A 153 0.98 -9.00 4.72
N THR A 154 1.85 -8.01 4.56
CA THR A 154 3.24 -8.21 4.12
C THR A 154 4.21 -7.56 5.09
N VAL A 155 5.29 -8.26 5.44
CA VAL A 155 6.37 -7.75 6.30
C VAL A 155 7.72 -7.99 5.63
N GLY A 156 8.59 -6.97 5.65
CA GLY A 156 9.98 -7.13 5.24
C GLY A 156 10.85 -7.66 6.39
N TYR A 157 11.82 -8.51 6.06
CA TYR A 157 12.88 -8.95 6.96
C TYR A 157 14.24 -8.62 6.30
N PRO A 158 15.16 -7.96 7.04
CA PRO A 158 16.46 -7.54 6.50
C PRO A 158 17.37 -8.71 6.13
#